data_AF-A0AA86RLG5-F1
#
_entry.id   AF-A0AA86RLG5-F1
#
_cell.length_a   1.000
_cell.length_b   1.000
_cell.length_c   1.000
_cell.angle_alpha   90.00
_cell.angle_beta   90.00
_cell.angle_gamma   90.00
#
_symmetry.space_group_name_H-M   'P 1'
#
loop_
_entity.id
_entity.type
_entity.pdbx_description
1 polymer ?
#
loop_
_entity_poly.entity_id
_entity_poly.type
_entity_poly.pdbx_seq_one_letter_code
_entity_poly.pdbx_strand_id
1 'polypeptide(L)'
;MASATLSVAKPALQANGKGFSEFSGLRSSSSYLPLSRKTSEDFHSVISFQTYAVGSSGGYKKGVVEAKLKVAINGFGRIGRNFLRCWHGRKESPLDVIAINDTGGVKQASHLLKYDSILGTFDADVKPVGSDVISVDGKEIKVVSDRNPANLPWKELGIDLVIEGTGVFVDREGAGKHIQAGAKKVLITAPGKGDIPTYVVGVNEYDYSPDEPIISNASCTTNCLAPFVKVLDQKFGIIKGTMTTTHSYTGDQRLLDASHRDLRRARAAALNIVPTSTGAAKAVALVLPTLKGKLNGIALRVPTPNVSVVDLVVQVSKKTFAEEVNAAFRESAEKELTGILSVCDEPLVSVDFRCTDVSSTVDSSLTMVMGDDMVKVIAWYDNEWGYSQRVVDLADIVANKWK
;
A
#
# COMPACT_ATOMS: atom_id res chain seq x y z
N MET A 1 -34.81 43.87 47.36
CA MET A 1 -34.36 45.11 48.02
C MET A 1 -32.89 44.96 48.35
N ALA A 2 -32.12 46.05 48.16
CA ALA A 2 -30.89 46.48 48.85
C ALA A 2 -30.35 45.57 49.98
N SER A 3 -29.07 45.47 50.31
CA SER A 3 -27.79 46.09 49.98
C SER A 3 -26.87 45.62 51.13
N ALA A 4 -25.58 45.36 50.91
CA ALA A 4 -24.52 45.80 51.84
C ALA A 4 -23.13 45.38 51.34
N THR A 5 -22.44 46.39 50.86
CA THR A 5 -21.00 46.58 50.67
C THR A 5 -20.17 46.43 51.93
N LEU A 6 -18.90 46.04 51.77
CA LEU A 6 -17.80 46.48 52.63
C LEU A 6 -16.54 46.72 51.78
N SER A 7 -16.04 47.96 51.87
CA SER A 7 -14.81 48.45 51.26
C SER A 7 -13.68 48.48 52.29
N VAL A 8 -12.41 48.32 51.87
CA VAL A 8 -11.28 49.13 52.35
C VAL A 8 -10.24 49.27 51.24
N ALA A 9 -9.63 50.46 51.13
CA ALA A 9 -8.75 50.92 50.06
C ALA A 9 -7.24 50.94 50.45
N LYS A 10 -6.39 50.67 49.43
CA LYS A 10 -5.10 51.29 48.99
C LYS A 10 -3.97 51.69 49.97
N PRO A 11 -2.69 51.56 49.53
CA PRO A 11 -1.99 52.56 48.67
C PRO A 11 -1.36 51.93 47.38
N ALA A 12 -1.42 52.50 46.16
CA ALA A 12 -0.61 53.58 45.53
C ALA A 12 0.91 53.29 45.51
N LEU A 13 1.72 53.41 44.43
CA LEU A 13 1.59 53.71 42.99
C LEU A 13 3.03 53.61 42.41
N GLN A 14 3.28 52.95 41.27
CA GLN A 14 4.05 53.50 40.12
C GLN A 14 4.34 52.45 39.05
N ALA A 15 4.28 52.95 37.81
CA ALA A 15 4.13 52.23 36.57
C ALA A 15 5.47 52.01 35.86
N ASN A 16 5.54 50.93 35.07
CA ASN A 16 6.23 50.95 33.79
C ASN A 16 5.53 49.96 32.85
N GLY A 17 4.82 50.52 31.87
CA GLY A 17 4.13 49.77 30.83
C GLY A 17 4.95 49.68 29.55
N LYS A 18 4.69 48.60 28.80
CA LYS A 18 4.70 48.42 27.33
C LYS A 18 4.47 46.92 27.13
N GLY A 19 3.39 46.41 26.53
CA GLY A 19 2.52 46.97 25.50
C GLY A 19 2.74 46.19 24.21
N PHE A 20 1.97 45.12 24.03
CA PHE A 20 1.85 44.35 22.79
C PHE A 20 1.48 45.27 21.62
N SER A 21 2.21 45.20 20.51
CA SER A 21 1.76 45.67 19.20
C SER A 21 2.47 44.92 18.07
N GLU A 22 1.65 44.31 17.22
CA GLU A 22 1.71 44.26 15.76
C GLU A 22 3.00 43.83 15.05
N PHE A 23 2.96 42.62 14.49
CA PHE A 23 3.84 42.18 13.41
C PHE A 23 3.14 42.41 12.07
N SER A 24 3.30 43.61 11.50
CA SER A 24 2.81 43.98 10.16
C SER A 24 3.96 43.90 9.15
N GLY A 25 3.94 42.85 8.33
CA GLY A 25 4.97 42.55 7.33
C GLY A 25 4.43 42.43 5.91
N LEU A 26 3.57 43.36 5.48
CA LEU A 26 3.21 43.53 4.06
C LEU A 26 3.78 44.87 3.59
N ARG A 27 4.88 44.81 2.83
CA ARG A 27 5.36 45.95 2.05
C ARG A 27 4.73 45.87 0.66
N SER A 28 3.98 46.92 0.30
CA SER A 28 3.61 47.21 -1.07
C SER A 28 4.78 47.86 -1.79
N SER A 29 5.03 47.41 -3.02
CA SER A 29 5.80 48.18 -4.00
C SER A 29 5.08 48.10 -5.33
N SER A 30 4.38 49.17 -5.68
CA SER A 30 3.85 49.44 -7.00
C SER A 30 4.97 49.96 -7.90
N SER A 31 5.17 49.32 -9.05
CA SER A 31 5.95 49.87 -10.16
C SER A 31 5.39 49.32 -11.47
N TYR A 32 5.12 50.23 -12.39
CA TYR A 32 4.35 50.04 -13.62
C TYR A 32 5.04 49.13 -14.65
N LEU A 33 4.22 48.38 -15.39
CA LEU A 33 4.54 47.60 -16.59
C LEU A 33 5.05 48.48 -17.75
N PRO A 34 5.81 47.87 -18.67
CA PRO A 34 5.48 48.03 -20.08
C PRO A 34 5.16 46.68 -20.74
N LEU A 35 4.03 46.65 -21.44
CA LEU A 35 3.63 45.56 -22.33
C LEU A 35 4.66 45.37 -23.45
N SER A 36 5.08 44.12 -23.65
CA SER A 36 5.49 43.63 -24.97
C SER A 36 5.16 42.14 -25.08
N ARG A 37 4.29 41.83 -26.05
CA ARG A 37 3.86 40.49 -26.49
C ARG A 37 5.05 39.55 -26.73
N LYS A 38 4.97 38.30 -26.22
CA LYS A 38 5.31 37.08 -26.97
C LYS A 38 4.87 35.80 -26.22
N THR A 39 4.09 35.00 -26.95
CA THR A 39 3.91 33.53 -26.91
C THR A 39 3.35 32.84 -25.66
N SER A 40 2.23 32.14 -25.87
CA SER A 40 1.32 31.53 -24.90
C SER A 40 1.59 30.04 -24.64
N GLU A 41 2.84 29.61 -24.50
CA GLU A 41 3.16 28.18 -24.28
C GLU A 41 3.75 27.82 -22.90
N ASP A 42 4.08 28.80 -22.04
CA ASP A 42 4.84 28.51 -20.81
C ASP A 42 4.08 28.49 -19.49
N PHE A 43 2.73 28.51 -19.50
CA PHE A 43 1.95 28.45 -18.25
C PHE A 43 1.36 27.07 -17.92
N HIS A 44 1.33 26.14 -18.88
CA HIS A 44 0.85 24.77 -18.67
C HIS A 44 1.97 23.75 -18.40
N SER A 45 3.24 24.14 -18.55
CA SER A 45 4.40 23.27 -18.29
C SER A 45 4.85 23.23 -16.82
N VAL A 46 4.41 24.19 -15.99
CA VAL A 46 4.87 24.37 -14.60
C VAL A 46 4.12 23.49 -13.57
N ILE A 47 3.10 22.73 -13.98
CA ILE A 47 2.44 21.71 -13.13
C ILE A 47 2.41 20.37 -13.86
N SER A 48 3.56 19.95 -14.37
CA SER A 48 3.81 18.55 -14.70
C SER A 48 4.95 18.06 -13.80
N PHE A 49 4.58 17.51 -12.64
CA PHE A 49 5.55 16.77 -11.82
C PHE A 49 5.91 15.50 -12.59
N GLN A 50 7.04 15.52 -13.28
CA GLN A 50 7.65 14.34 -13.87
C GLN A 50 7.94 13.33 -12.76
N THR A 51 7.24 12.20 -12.80
CA THR A 51 7.56 11.03 -12.00
C THR A 51 8.88 10.44 -12.52
N TYR A 52 9.99 10.70 -11.83
CA TYR A 52 11.19 9.92 -11.99
C TYR A 52 11.01 8.61 -11.21
N ALA A 53 10.54 7.57 -11.90
CA ALA A 53 10.68 6.21 -11.41
C ALA A 53 12.18 5.86 -11.41
N VAL A 54 12.82 5.91 -10.24
CA VAL A 54 14.17 5.35 -10.06
C VAL A 54 14.01 3.84 -9.98
N GLY A 55 13.92 3.20 -11.15
CA GLY A 55 13.97 1.76 -11.26
C GLY A 55 15.39 1.27 -10.97
N SER A 56 15.66 0.80 -9.75
CA SER A 56 16.83 -0.03 -9.49
C SER A 56 16.52 -1.46 -9.93
N SER A 57 17.13 -1.88 -11.04
CA SER A 57 17.05 -3.26 -11.52
C SER A 57 17.94 -4.16 -10.66
N GLY A 58 17.36 -4.74 -9.61
CA GLY A 58 17.96 -5.82 -8.82
C GLY A 58 17.67 -7.18 -9.44
N GLY A 59 18.71 -7.94 -9.76
CA GLY A 59 18.66 -9.10 -10.64
C GLY A 59 17.93 -10.33 -10.09
N TYR A 60 16.73 -10.60 -10.62
CA TYR A 60 16.25 -11.96 -10.81
C TYR A 60 16.80 -12.49 -12.14
N LYS A 61 17.49 -13.64 -12.11
CA LYS A 61 17.93 -14.35 -13.32
C LYS A 61 16.69 -14.78 -14.11
N LYS A 62 16.42 -14.08 -15.22
CA LYS A 62 15.33 -14.39 -16.17
C LYS A 62 15.55 -15.76 -16.80
N GLY A 63 14.61 -16.67 -16.55
CA GLY A 63 14.37 -17.82 -17.44
C GLY A 63 13.81 -17.32 -18.77
N VAL A 64 14.17 -18.02 -19.84
CA VAL A 64 13.69 -17.81 -21.21
C VAL A 64 12.16 -17.70 -21.20
N VAL A 65 11.60 -16.70 -21.89
CA VAL A 65 10.15 -16.41 -21.88
C VAL A 65 9.38 -17.57 -22.54
N GLU A 66 8.93 -18.49 -21.70
CA GLU A 66 8.03 -19.61 -22.00
C GLU A 66 6.56 -19.17 -21.77
N ALA A 67 5.60 -19.95 -22.26
CA ALA A 67 4.19 -19.62 -22.51
C ALA A 67 3.52 -18.58 -21.58
N LYS A 68 2.82 -17.59 -22.16
CA LYS A 68 2.08 -16.58 -21.41
C LYS A 68 0.86 -17.17 -20.71
N LEU A 69 0.78 -17.00 -19.39
CA LEU A 69 -0.32 -17.40 -18.54
C LEU A 69 -1.52 -16.46 -18.72
N LYS A 70 -2.71 -17.00 -19.00
CA LYS A 70 -3.91 -16.16 -19.17
C LYS A 70 -4.47 -15.74 -17.83
N VAL A 71 -4.51 -14.44 -17.58
CA VAL A 71 -4.92 -13.85 -16.30
C VAL A 71 -6.25 -13.11 -16.42
N ALA A 72 -7.12 -13.30 -15.43
CA ALA A 72 -8.28 -12.44 -15.21
C ALA A 72 -8.20 -11.69 -13.89
N ILE A 73 -8.72 -10.46 -13.84
CA ILE A 73 -8.81 -9.65 -12.63
C ILE A 73 -10.27 -9.65 -12.15
N ASN A 74 -10.55 -10.25 -11.00
CA ASN A 74 -11.87 -10.18 -10.38
C ASN A 74 -11.95 -9.02 -9.39
N GLY A 75 -12.81 -8.04 -9.65
CA GLY A 75 -12.92 -6.84 -8.84
C GLY A 75 -11.92 -5.76 -9.28
N PHE A 76 -12.35 -4.92 -10.23
CA PHE A 76 -11.54 -3.81 -10.76
C PHE A 76 -11.56 -2.55 -9.89
N GLY A 77 -11.47 -2.76 -8.57
CA GLY A 77 -11.32 -1.73 -7.56
C GLY A 77 -9.91 -1.17 -7.52
N ARG A 78 -9.51 -0.63 -6.36
CA ARG A 78 -8.18 -0.01 -6.19
C ARG A 78 -7.03 -0.97 -6.53
N ILE A 79 -7.01 -2.17 -5.93
CA ILE A 79 -5.93 -3.14 -6.16
C ILE A 79 -6.01 -3.73 -7.57
N GLY A 80 -7.20 -4.04 -8.09
CA GLY A 80 -7.34 -4.56 -9.45
C GLY A 80 -6.81 -3.60 -10.53
N ARG A 81 -7.09 -2.29 -10.40
CA ARG A 81 -6.53 -1.28 -11.33
C ARG A 81 -5.03 -1.11 -11.16
N ASN A 82 -4.53 -1.11 -9.93
CA ASN A 82 -3.10 -0.98 -9.68
C ASN A 82 -2.33 -2.22 -10.14
N PHE A 83 -2.88 -3.43 -10.01
CA PHE A 83 -2.32 -4.64 -10.59
C PHE A 83 -2.13 -4.48 -12.10
N LEU A 84 -3.16 -3.99 -12.82
CA LEU A 84 -3.05 -3.77 -14.26
C LEU A 84 -1.99 -2.71 -14.59
N ARG A 85 -1.93 -1.59 -13.86
CA ARG A 85 -0.91 -0.55 -14.05
C ARG A 85 0.51 -1.09 -13.81
N CYS A 86 0.70 -1.85 -12.73
CA CYS A 86 1.98 -2.46 -12.38
C CYS A 86 2.40 -3.50 -13.43
N TRP A 87 1.49 -4.38 -13.85
CA TRP A 87 1.73 -5.37 -14.89
C TRP A 87 2.07 -4.71 -16.23
N HIS A 88 1.35 -3.66 -16.63
CA HIS A 88 1.61 -2.91 -17.85
C HIS A 88 3.00 -2.27 -17.88
N GLY A 89 3.50 -1.82 -16.73
CA GLY A 89 4.85 -1.27 -16.60
C GLY A 89 5.99 -2.30 -16.78
N ARG A 90 5.69 -3.60 -16.82
CA ARG A 90 6.70 -4.67 -16.97
C ARG A 90 6.91 -5.00 -18.44
N LYS A 91 8.14 -4.76 -18.94
CA LYS A 91 8.53 -5.06 -20.33
C LYS A 91 8.42 -6.54 -20.70
N GLU A 92 8.70 -7.43 -19.74
CA GLU A 92 8.65 -8.89 -19.93
C GLU A 92 7.96 -9.51 -18.73
N SER A 93 6.64 -9.72 -18.82
CA SER A 93 5.88 -10.50 -17.85
C SER A 93 5.42 -11.82 -18.51
N PRO A 94 5.49 -12.95 -17.79
CA PRO A 94 4.89 -14.21 -18.22
C PRO A 94 3.35 -14.20 -18.17
N LEU A 95 2.73 -13.08 -17.77
CA LEU A 95 1.28 -12.94 -17.64
C LEU A 95 0.68 -12.24 -18.86
N ASP A 96 -0.47 -12.73 -19.31
CA ASP A 96 -1.30 -12.08 -20.33
C ASP A 96 -2.69 -11.78 -19.75
N VAL A 97 -2.97 -10.50 -19.48
CA VAL A 97 -4.27 -10.09 -18.94
C VAL A 97 -5.32 -10.18 -20.04
N ILE A 98 -6.28 -11.09 -19.89
CA ILE A 98 -7.33 -11.38 -20.87
C ILE A 98 -8.65 -10.71 -20.49
N ALA A 99 -8.98 -10.68 -19.20
CA ALA A 99 -10.29 -10.26 -18.74
C ALA A 99 -10.28 -9.52 -17.40
N ILE A 100 -11.29 -8.67 -17.23
CA ILE A 100 -11.58 -7.93 -16.01
C ILE A 100 -13.06 -8.13 -15.68
N ASN A 101 -13.37 -8.49 -14.43
CA ASN A 101 -14.74 -8.42 -13.93
C ASN A 101 -14.95 -7.12 -13.15
N ASP A 102 -15.83 -6.26 -13.66
CA ASP A 102 -16.24 -5.00 -13.04
C ASP A 102 -17.73 -4.75 -13.24
N THR A 103 -18.47 -4.65 -12.13
CA THR A 103 -19.90 -4.32 -12.12
C THR A 103 -20.22 -2.92 -12.65
N GLY A 104 -19.24 -2.03 -12.73
CA GLY A 104 -19.38 -0.71 -13.33
C GLY A 104 -19.43 -0.74 -14.85
N GLY A 105 -18.96 -1.81 -15.50
CA GLY A 105 -18.88 -1.93 -16.95
C GLY A 105 -17.72 -1.16 -17.58
N VAL A 106 -17.59 -1.27 -18.91
CA VAL A 106 -16.41 -0.84 -19.66
C VAL A 106 -16.09 0.65 -19.53
N LYS A 107 -17.11 1.51 -19.51
CA LYS A 107 -16.93 2.97 -19.47
C LYS A 107 -16.32 3.40 -18.14
N GLN A 108 -16.86 2.89 -17.04
CA GLN A 108 -16.42 3.18 -15.68
C GLN A 108 -15.02 2.59 -15.44
N ALA A 109 -14.81 1.34 -15.84
CA ALA A 109 -13.50 0.69 -15.77
C ALA A 109 -12.42 1.49 -16.52
N SER A 110 -12.71 1.90 -17.76
CA SER A 110 -11.79 2.69 -18.59
C SER A 110 -11.47 4.05 -17.97
N HIS A 111 -12.51 4.76 -17.52
CA HIS A 111 -12.33 6.09 -16.92
C HIS A 111 -11.52 6.03 -15.62
N LEU A 112 -11.84 5.10 -14.73
CA LEU A 112 -11.16 4.93 -13.44
C LEU A 112 -9.76 4.32 -13.58
N LEU A 113 -9.48 3.59 -14.67
CA LEU A 113 -8.13 3.19 -15.00
C LEU A 113 -7.30 4.37 -15.54
N LYS A 114 -7.88 5.23 -16.38
CA LYS A 114 -7.17 6.39 -16.96
C LYS A 114 -6.88 7.47 -15.92
N TYR A 115 -7.80 7.77 -15.01
CA TYR A 115 -7.70 8.87 -14.06
C TYR A 115 -7.73 8.37 -12.61
N ASP A 116 -6.70 8.69 -11.83
CA ASP A 116 -6.63 8.32 -10.41
C ASP A 116 -6.19 9.52 -9.56
N SER A 117 -6.90 9.78 -8.46
CA SER A 117 -6.61 10.93 -7.58
C SER A 117 -5.29 10.81 -6.80
N ILE A 118 -4.80 9.59 -6.59
CA ILE A 118 -3.55 9.33 -5.88
C ILE A 118 -2.41 9.26 -6.87
N LEU A 119 -2.56 8.45 -7.90
CA LEU A 119 -1.48 8.10 -8.83
C LEU A 119 -1.41 9.02 -10.06
N GLY A 120 -2.39 9.91 -10.23
CA GLY A 120 -2.51 10.76 -11.42
C GLY A 120 -3.11 10.06 -12.64
N THR A 121 -2.96 10.70 -13.79
CA THR A 121 -3.39 10.15 -15.07
C THR A 121 -2.43 9.04 -15.50
N PHE A 122 -2.98 7.88 -15.85
CA PHE A 122 -2.19 6.75 -16.33
C PHE A 122 -1.62 7.05 -17.72
N ASP A 123 -0.31 6.90 -17.87
CA ASP A 123 0.44 7.13 -19.10
C ASP A 123 0.34 5.94 -20.06
N ALA A 124 -0.90 5.67 -20.49
CA ALA A 124 -1.26 4.70 -21.51
C ALA A 124 -2.50 5.20 -22.28
N ASP A 125 -2.65 4.82 -23.55
CA ASP A 125 -3.87 5.03 -24.33
C ASP A 125 -4.96 4.06 -23.86
N VAL A 126 -5.76 4.52 -22.89
CA VAL A 126 -6.89 3.78 -22.33
C VAL A 126 -8.17 4.24 -22.98
N LYS A 127 -8.85 3.33 -23.70
CA LYS A 127 -10.12 3.63 -24.37
C LYS A 127 -11.10 2.45 -24.33
N PRO A 128 -12.40 2.71 -24.14
CA PRO A 128 -13.41 1.68 -24.36
C PRO A 128 -13.50 1.35 -25.85
N VAL A 129 -13.62 0.07 -26.18
CA VAL A 129 -13.86 -0.47 -27.51
C VAL A 129 -15.17 -1.25 -27.46
N GLY A 130 -16.19 -0.76 -28.15
CA GLY A 130 -17.54 -1.35 -28.08
C GLY A 130 -18.14 -1.30 -26.66
N SER A 131 -18.93 -2.32 -26.31
CA SER A 131 -19.66 -2.38 -25.04
C SER A 131 -18.95 -3.15 -23.94
N ASP A 132 -17.91 -3.94 -24.26
CA ASP A 132 -17.35 -4.92 -23.34
C ASP A 132 -15.85 -5.16 -23.50
N VAL A 133 -15.11 -4.25 -24.14
CA VAL A 133 -13.64 -4.32 -24.26
C VAL A 133 -13.02 -2.99 -23.84
N ILE A 134 -11.96 -3.07 -23.03
CA ILE A 134 -11.05 -1.95 -22.77
C ILE A 134 -9.76 -2.17 -23.56
N SER A 135 -9.33 -1.17 -24.31
CA SER A 135 -8.01 -1.12 -24.95
C SER A 135 -7.05 -0.36 -24.06
N VAL A 136 -5.86 -0.90 -23.83
CA VAL A 136 -4.74 -0.25 -23.15
C VAL A 136 -3.52 -0.37 -24.07
N ASP A 137 -3.06 0.74 -24.65
CA ASP A 137 -1.98 0.76 -25.66
C ASP A 137 -2.20 -0.24 -26.81
N GLY A 138 -3.45 -0.36 -27.25
CA GLY A 138 -3.88 -1.27 -28.32
C GLY A 138 -4.11 -2.72 -27.88
N LYS A 139 -3.73 -3.10 -26.65
CA LYS A 139 -4.08 -4.41 -26.09
C LYS A 139 -5.55 -4.42 -25.66
N GLU A 140 -6.33 -5.30 -26.26
CA GLU A 140 -7.73 -5.52 -25.91
C GLU A 140 -7.86 -6.45 -24.68
N ILE A 141 -8.67 -6.04 -23.72
CA ILE A 141 -8.99 -6.77 -22.51
C ILE A 141 -10.51 -6.83 -22.36
N LYS A 142 -11.07 -8.03 -22.21
CA LYS A 142 -12.51 -8.22 -22.07
C LYS A 142 -12.98 -7.69 -20.71
N VAL A 143 -14.07 -6.94 -20.70
CA VAL A 143 -14.77 -6.53 -19.48
C VAL A 143 -16.05 -7.34 -19.36
N VAL A 144 -16.13 -8.12 -18.28
CA VAL A 144 -17.33 -8.86 -17.88
C VAL A 144 -17.91 -8.23 -16.61
N SER A 145 -19.16 -8.55 -16.30
CA SER A 145 -19.86 -7.97 -15.15
C SER A 145 -20.82 -8.98 -14.51
N ASP A 146 -20.33 -9.73 -13.52
CA ASP A 146 -21.17 -10.54 -12.64
C ASP A 146 -20.67 -10.45 -11.19
N ARG A 147 -21.60 -10.43 -10.23
CA ARG A 147 -21.29 -10.41 -8.79
C ARG A 147 -21.05 -11.82 -8.23
N ASN A 148 -21.49 -12.85 -8.94
CA ASN A 148 -21.28 -14.25 -8.58
C ASN A 148 -20.10 -14.82 -9.38
N PRO A 149 -18.96 -15.10 -8.72
CA PRO A 149 -17.79 -15.70 -9.36
C PRO A 149 -18.03 -16.95 -10.20
N ALA A 150 -19.04 -17.76 -9.85
CA ALA A 150 -19.36 -19.01 -10.53
C ALA A 150 -19.98 -18.81 -11.93
N ASN A 151 -20.55 -17.63 -12.20
CA ASN A 151 -21.16 -17.31 -13.49
C ASN A 151 -20.15 -16.74 -14.50
N LEU A 152 -18.93 -16.43 -14.06
CA LEU A 152 -17.95 -15.75 -14.90
C LEU A 152 -17.45 -16.70 -16.01
N PRO A 153 -17.21 -16.20 -17.23
CA PRO A 153 -16.90 -17.04 -18.39
C PRO A 153 -15.43 -17.48 -18.43
N TRP A 154 -14.85 -17.88 -17.30
CA TRP A 154 -13.43 -18.22 -17.18
C TRP A 154 -13.03 -19.41 -18.05
N LYS A 155 -13.88 -20.44 -18.12
CA LYS A 155 -13.68 -21.58 -19.01
C LYS A 155 -13.65 -21.18 -20.49
N GLU A 156 -14.60 -20.35 -20.91
CA GLU A 156 -14.71 -19.89 -22.30
C GLU A 156 -13.50 -19.05 -22.71
N LEU A 157 -13.06 -18.16 -21.82
CA LEU A 157 -11.90 -17.30 -22.04
C LEU A 157 -10.56 -18.02 -21.83
N GLY A 158 -10.59 -19.26 -21.35
CA GLY A 158 -9.40 -20.07 -21.07
C GLY A 158 -8.51 -19.45 -19.99
N ILE A 159 -9.09 -18.90 -18.94
CA ILE A 159 -8.35 -18.24 -17.85
C ILE A 159 -7.60 -19.28 -17.03
N ASP A 160 -6.30 -19.06 -16.85
CA ASP A 160 -5.45 -19.89 -16.02
C ASP A 160 -5.44 -19.40 -14.57
N LEU A 161 -5.19 -18.11 -14.35
CA LEU A 161 -5.07 -17.49 -13.03
C LEU A 161 -6.06 -16.33 -12.85
N VAL A 162 -6.78 -16.32 -11.73
CA VAL A 162 -7.62 -15.19 -11.31
C VAL A 162 -6.92 -14.41 -10.20
N ILE A 163 -6.80 -13.10 -10.38
CA ILE A 163 -6.43 -12.15 -9.33
C ILE A 163 -7.72 -11.73 -8.62
N GLU A 164 -7.96 -12.25 -7.43
CA GLU A 164 -9.15 -11.99 -6.61
C GLU A 164 -8.95 -10.71 -5.78
N GLY A 165 -9.42 -9.59 -6.34
CA GLY A 165 -9.26 -8.22 -5.83
C GLY A 165 -10.52 -7.60 -5.23
N THR A 166 -11.61 -8.36 -5.04
CA THR A 166 -12.85 -7.84 -4.43
C THR A 166 -12.74 -7.67 -2.92
N GLY A 167 -11.88 -8.46 -2.27
CA GLY A 167 -11.78 -8.55 -0.81
C GLY A 167 -12.95 -9.28 -0.13
N VAL A 168 -13.88 -9.85 -0.91
CA VAL A 168 -15.04 -10.60 -0.40
C VAL A 168 -14.76 -12.10 -0.37
N PHE A 169 -14.20 -12.64 -1.45
CA PHE A 169 -13.97 -14.08 -1.64
C PHE A 169 -12.60 -14.50 -1.11
N VAL A 170 -12.44 -14.45 0.21
CA VAL A 170 -11.15 -14.66 0.89
C VAL A 170 -11.01 -16.02 1.58
N ASP A 171 -11.93 -16.95 1.35
CA ASP A 171 -11.89 -18.34 1.83
C ASP A 171 -11.96 -19.33 0.66
N ARG A 172 -11.70 -20.62 0.93
CA ARG A 172 -11.64 -21.65 -0.12
C ARG A 172 -12.96 -21.80 -0.86
N GLU A 173 -14.09 -21.68 -0.16
CA GLU A 173 -15.42 -21.78 -0.78
C GLU A 173 -15.68 -20.60 -1.73
N GLY A 174 -15.45 -19.37 -1.25
CA GLY A 174 -15.66 -18.15 -2.02
C GLY A 174 -14.74 -18.08 -3.24
N ALA A 175 -13.42 -18.20 -3.04
CA ALA A 175 -12.44 -18.15 -4.12
C ALA A 175 -12.56 -19.38 -5.05
N GLY A 176 -12.93 -20.54 -4.52
CA GLY A 176 -13.13 -21.78 -5.28
C GLY A 176 -14.24 -21.68 -6.34
N LYS A 177 -15.17 -20.73 -6.23
CA LYS A 177 -16.18 -20.46 -7.27
C LYS A 177 -15.54 -20.03 -8.60
N HIS A 178 -14.37 -19.39 -8.59
CA HIS A 178 -13.64 -19.13 -9.82
C HIS A 178 -13.11 -20.39 -10.49
N ILE A 179 -12.71 -21.39 -9.69
CA ILE A 179 -12.27 -22.68 -10.20
C ILE A 179 -13.47 -23.44 -10.80
N GLN A 180 -14.63 -23.38 -10.14
CA GLN A 180 -15.88 -23.92 -10.68
C GLN A 180 -16.27 -23.27 -12.03
N ALA A 181 -16.03 -21.97 -12.17
CA ALA A 181 -16.22 -21.23 -13.43
C ALA A 181 -15.19 -21.58 -14.53
N GLY A 182 -14.14 -22.35 -14.19
CA GLY A 182 -13.16 -22.89 -15.13
C GLY A 182 -11.76 -22.29 -15.06
N ALA A 183 -11.48 -21.37 -14.12
CA ALA A 183 -10.11 -20.95 -13.85
C ALA A 183 -9.31 -22.10 -13.19
N LYS A 184 -7.99 -22.14 -13.38
CA LYS A 184 -7.16 -23.20 -12.78
C LYS A 184 -6.65 -22.82 -11.39
N LYS A 185 -6.27 -21.55 -11.18
CA LYS A 185 -5.77 -21.04 -9.90
C LYS A 185 -6.34 -19.67 -9.54
N VAL A 186 -6.27 -19.33 -8.26
CA VAL A 186 -6.70 -18.05 -7.70
C VAL A 186 -5.63 -17.48 -6.77
N LEU A 187 -5.27 -16.21 -6.99
CA LEU A 187 -4.42 -15.42 -6.11
C LEU A 187 -5.27 -14.34 -5.42
N ILE A 188 -5.43 -14.47 -4.10
CA ILE A 188 -6.21 -13.54 -3.29
C ILE A 188 -5.34 -12.35 -2.88
N THR A 189 -5.83 -11.12 -3.12
CA THR A 189 -5.13 -9.88 -2.77
C THR A 189 -5.55 -9.33 -1.39
N ALA A 190 -5.73 -10.23 -0.44
CA ALA A 190 -6.10 -9.97 0.95
C ALA A 190 -5.70 -11.19 1.81
N PRO A 191 -5.66 -11.07 3.16
CA PRO A 191 -5.44 -12.22 4.03
C PRO A 191 -6.47 -13.33 3.77
N GLY A 192 -5.98 -14.51 3.38
CA GLY A 192 -6.80 -15.71 3.27
C GLY A 192 -7.34 -16.15 4.62
N LYS A 193 -8.53 -16.74 4.62
CA LYS A 193 -9.15 -17.37 5.80
C LYS A 193 -8.97 -18.88 5.75
N GLY A 194 -8.94 -19.49 6.94
CA GLY A 194 -8.78 -20.92 7.09
C GLY A 194 -7.35 -21.36 6.82
N ASP A 195 -7.19 -22.34 5.95
CA ASP A 195 -5.95 -23.03 5.64
C ASP A 195 -5.33 -22.61 4.31
N ILE A 196 -5.76 -21.48 3.74
CA ILE A 196 -5.19 -20.93 2.50
C ILE A 196 -3.72 -20.57 2.72
N PRO A 197 -2.79 -21.17 1.95
CA PRO A 197 -1.37 -20.83 2.03
C PRO A 197 -1.12 -19.36 1.73
N THR A 198 -0.32 -18.72 2.58
CA THR A 198 0.00 -17.30 2.50
C THR A 198 1.48 -17.14 2.15
N TYR A 199 1.76 -16.33 1.13
CA TYR A 199 3.11 -16.05 0.68
C TYR A 199 3.37 -14.55 0.67
N VAL A 200 4.58 -14.16 1.09
CA VAL A 200 5.11 -12.81 1.01
C VAL A 200 6.44 -12.88 0.27
N VAL A 201 6.55 -12.13 -0.82
CA VAL A 201 7.74 -12.09 -1.67
C VAL A 201 8.92 -11.45 -0.92
N GLY A 202 10.11 -12.04 -1.04
CA GLY A 202 11.31 -11.78 -0.24
C GLY A 202 11.35 -12.53 1.09
N VAL A 203 10.26 -13.19 1.50
CA VAL A 203 10.13 -13.79 2.83
C VAL A 203 10.00 -15.30 2.78
N ASN A 204 8.95 -15.83 2.15
CA ASN A 204 8.65 -17.27 2.09
C ASN A 204 8.08 -17.73 0.73
N GLU A 205 8.15 -16.91 -0.31
CA GLU A 205 7.69 -17.25 -1.66
C GLU A 205 8.41 -18.45 -2.28
N TYR A 206 9.62 -18.75 -1.80
CA TYR A 206 10.36 -19.94 -2.21
C TYR A 206 9.64 -21.24 -1.80
N ASP A 207 8.82 -21.22 -0.75
CA ASP A 207 8.00 -22.34 -0.29
C ASP A 207 6.71 -22.52 -1.11
N TYR A 208 6.47 -21.68 -2.13
CA TYR A 208 5.30 -21.81 -2.99
C TYR A 208 5.20 -23.19 -3.63
N SER A 209 4.09 -23.88 -3.35
CA SER A 209 3.71 -25.15 -3.96
C SER A 209 2.82 -24.94 -5.21
N PRO A 210 3.23 -25.43 -6.40
CA PRO A 210 2.41 -25.38 -7.60
C PRO A 210 1.09 -26.15 -7.53
N ASP A 211 0.96 -27.07 -6.57
CA ASP A 211 -0.23 -27.92 -6.44
C ASP A 211 -1.36 -27.19 -5.67
N GLU A 212 -1.05 -26.06 -5.04
CA GLU A 212 -2.03 -25.23 -4.33
C GLU A 212 -2.82 -24.36 -5.32
N PRO A 213 -4.15 -24.59 -5.47
CA PRO A 213 -4.95 -23.87 -6.45
C PRO A 213 -5.39 -22.49 -5.97
N ILE A 214 -5.39 -22.24 -4.66
CA ILE A 214 -5.82 -20.98 -4.06
C ILE A 214 -4.76 -20.53 -3.07
N ILE A 215 -4.19 -19.36 -3.29
CA ILE A 215 -3.15 -18.78 -2.43
C ILE A 215 -3.46 -17.33 -2.08
N SER A 216 -2.81 -16.81 -1.03
CA SER A 216 -2.98 -15.42 -0.57
C SER A 216 -1.65 -14.66 -0.61
N ASN A 217 -1.69 -13.42 -1.11
CA ASN A 217 -0.57 -12.47 -1.01
C ASN A 217 -0.56 -11.70 0.33
N ALA A 218 -1.20 -12.24 1.38
CA ALA A 218 -1.35 -11.58 2.68
C ALA A 218 -2.00 -10.18 2.59
N SER A 219 -1.69 -9.29 3.54
CA SER A 219 -2.08 -7.87 3.53
C SER A 219 -0.91 -6.95 3.17
N CYS A 220 -1.21 -5.70 2.81
CA CYS A 220 -0.19 -4.65 2.63
C CYS A 220 0.67 -4.45 3.89
N THR A 221 0.07 -4.41 5.08
CA THR A 221 0.83 -4.29 6.33
C THR A 221 1.71 -5.52 6.60
N THR A 222 1.25 -6.74 6.27
CA THR A 222 2.09 -7.95 6.40
C THR A 222 3.26 -7.92 5.43
N ASN A 223 3.04 -7.47 4.18
CA ASN A 223 4.11 -7.30 3.19
C ASN A 223 5.12 -6.22 3.61
N CYS A 224 4.70 -5.17 4.30
CA CYS A 224 5.61 -4.18 4.88
C CYS A 224 6.39 -4.74 6.07
N LEU A 225 5.70 -5.41 7.00
CA LEU A 225 6.26 -5.85 8.28
C LEU A 225 7.22 -7.04 8.13
N ALA A 226 6.85 -8.06 7.36
CA ALA A 226 7.57 -9.32 7.32
C ALA A 226 9.03 -9.20 6.82
N PRO A 227 9.37 -8.39 5.79
CA PRO A 227 10.75 -8.26 5.32
C PRO A 227 11.72 -7.74 6.39
N PHE A 228 11.41 -6.63 7.07
CA PHE A 228 12.33 -6.10 8.07
C PHE A 228 12.27 -6.88 9.40
N VAL A 229 11.15 -7.52 9.72
CA VAL A 229 11.08 -8.48 10.84
C VAL A 229 11.95 -9.71 10.60
N LYS A 230 12.02 -10.22 9.36
CA LYS A 230 12.96 -11.30 8.97
C LYS A 230 14.39 -10.91 9.28
N VAL A 231 14.82 -9.70 8.90
CA VAL A 231 16.16 -9.18 9.20
C VAL A 231 16.40 -9.10 10.70
N LEU A 232 15.45 -8.52 11.45
CA LEU A 232 15.59 -8.38 12.90
C LEU A 232 15.68 -9.73 13.62
N ASP A 233 14.84 -10.71 13.25
CA ASP A 233 14.86 -12.05 13.86
C ASP A 233 16.16 -12.80 13.53
N GLN A 234 16.61 -12.76 12.28
CA GLN A 234 17.83 -13.44 11.86
C GLN A 234 19.10 -12.84 12.46
N LYS A 235 19.17 -11.52 12.60
CA LYS A 235 20.40 -10.82 13.03
C LYS A 235 20.45 -10.59 14.54
N PHE A 236 19.30 -10.37 15.18
CA PHE A 236 19.21 -9.98 16.58
C PHE A 236 18.36 -10.92 17.45
N GLY A 237 17.54 -11.79 16.85
CA GLY A 237 16.69 -12.75 17.54
C GLY A 237 15.53 -12.08 18.28
N ILE A 238 14.31 -12.14 17.74
CA ILE A 238 13.16 -11.51 18.39
C ILE A 238 12.64 -12.40 19.54
N ILE A 239 12.52 -11.81 20.73
CA ILE A 239 11.89 -12.44 21.89
C ILE A 239 10.37 -12.23 21.82
N LYS A 240 9.94 -10.96 21.74
CA LYS A 240 8.54 -10.55 21.65
C LYS A 240 8.45 -9.08 21.23
N GLY A 241 7.31 -8.65 20.72
CA GLY A 241 7.10 -7.25 20.39
C GLY A 241 5.66 -6.91 20.05
N THR A 242 5.42 -5.62 19.87
CA THR A 242 4.14 -5.09 19.45
C THR A 242 4.35 -4.13 18.29
N MET A 243 3.41 -4.10 17.37
CA MET A 243 3.38 -3.12 16.30
C MET A 243 2.14 -2.22 16.38
N THR A 244 2.30 -1.01 15.91
CA THR A 244 1.19 -0.14 15.54
C THR A 244 1.37 0.23 14.07
N THR A 245 0.32 0.18 13.26
CA THR A 245 0.36 0.82 11.94
C THR A 245 -0.51 2.06 11.93
N THR A 246 0.09 3.21 11.66
CA THR A 246 -0.66 4.41 11.29
C THR A 246 -0.94 4.30 9.81
N HIS A 247 -2.19 4.00 9.48
CA HIS A 247 -2.57 3.52 8.18
C HIS A 247 -3.53 4.51 7.52
N SER A 248 -3.28 4.83 6.25
CA SER A 248 -4.24 5.58 5.43
C SER A 248 -5.62 4.92 5.42
N TYR A 249 -6.67 5.71 5.27
CA TYR A 249 -8.01 5.15 5.19
C TYR A 249 -8.19 4.30 3.92
N THR A 250 -9.16 3.39 3.94
CA THR A 250 -9.43 2.49 2.80
C THR A 250 -10.91 2.50 2.44
N GLY A 251 -11.29 1.84 1.34
CA GLY A 251 -12.69 1.74 0.90
C GLY A 251 -13.63 1.00 1.86
N ASP A 252 -13.10 0.28 2.86
CA ASP A 252 -13.89 -0.35 3.94
C ASP A 252 -14.46 0.70 4.93
N GLN A 253 -13.84 1.89 5.02
CA GLN A 253 -14.30 2.97 5.90
C GLN A 253 -15.37 3.84 5.25
N ARG A 254 -16.07 4.63 6.07
CA ARG A 254 -17.14 5.51 5.62
C ARG A 254 -16.65 6.95 5.43
N LEU A 255 -17.09 7.59 4.34
CA LEU A 255 -16.80 9.00 4.09
C LEU A 255 -17.46 9.90 5.15
N LEU A 256 -18.72 9.60 5.48
CA LEU A 256 -19.52 10.20 6.54
C LEU A 256 -19.96 9.11 7.52
N ASP A 257 -20.41 9.48 8.72
CA ASP A 257 -20.89 8.52 9.71
C ASP A 257 -22.01 7.63 9.12
N ALA A 258 -21.78 6.31 9.06
CA ALA A 258 -22.71 5.34 8.44
C ALA A 258 -22.49 3.91 8.97
N SER A 259 -23.48 3.04 8.77
CA SER A 259 -23.47 1.66 9.29
C SER A 259 -22.22 0.87 8.88
N HIS A 260 -21.58 0.25 9.87
CA HIS A 260 -20.43 -0.64 9.69
C HIS A 260 -20.34 -1.61 10.88
N ARG A 261 -19.84 -2.84 10.66
CA ARG A 261 -19.72 -3.89 11.69
C ARG A 261 -18.74 -3.52 12.81
N ASP A 262 -17.68 -2.81 12.46
CA ASP A 262 -16.76 -2.16 13.39
C ASP A 262 -17.27 -0.72 13.59
N LEU A 263 -17.82 -0.44 14.78
CA LEU A 263 -18.42 0.86 15.12
C LEU A 263 -17.40 2.01 15.07
N ARG A 264 -16.11 1.73 15.19
CA ARG A 264 -15.08 2.78 15.05
C ARG A 264 -14.91 3.16 13.58
N ARG A 265 -14.94 2.18 12.67
CA ARG A 265 -14.90 2.41 11.21
C ARG A 265 -16.21 2.94 10.62
N ALA A 266 -17.29 2.95 11.42
CA ALA A 266 -18.53 3.61 11.07
C ALA A 266 -18.41 5.14 11.04
N ARG A 267 -17.38 5.71 11.66
CA ARG A 267 -17.15 7.16 11.76
C ARG A 267 -16.46 7.72 10.51
N ALA A 268 -16.71 8.98 10.19
CA ALA A 268 -16.16 9.70 9.04
C ALA A 268 -14.62 9.58 8.97
N ALA A 269 -14.14 8.92 7.91
CA ALA A 269 -12.73 8.53 7.76
C ALA A 269 -11.76 9.71 7.66
N ALA A 270 -12.15 10.76 6.94
CA ALA A 270 -11.31 11.92 6.67
C ALA A 270 -11.25 12.93 7.83
N LEU A 271 -11.85 12.63 8.98
CA LEU A 271 -11.89 13.52 10.14
C LEU A 271 -11.33 12.89 11.42
N ASN A 272 -11.09 11.57 11.44
CA ASN A 272 -10.79 10.84 12.67
C ASN A 272 -9.48 10.04 12.56
N ILE A 273 -8.82 9.89 13.72
CA ILE A 273 -7.90 8.79 13.98
C ILE A 273 -8.74 7.64 14.53
N VAL A 274 -8.85 6.54 13.78
CA VAL A 274 -9.75 5.41 14.10
C VAL A 274 -8.93 4.19 14.54
N PRO A 275 -8.89 3.85 15.84
CA PRO A 275 -8.16 2.68 16.31
C PRO A 275 -8.92 1.40 16.00
N THR A 276 -8.25 0.38 15.45
CA THR A 276 -8.87 -0.91 15.11
C THR A 276 -7.88 -2.05 15.33
N SER A 277 -8.40 -3.27 15.48
CA SER A 277 -7.55 -4.45 15.51
C SER A 277 -6.97 -4.73 14.12
N THR A 278 -5.79 -5.35 14.09
CA THR A 278 -5.18 -5.84 12.85
C THR A 278 -4.69 -7.27 13.03
N GLY A 279 -4.87 -8.08 11.99
CA GLY A 279 -4.31 -9.43 11.93
C GLY A 279 -2.86 -9.45 11.43
N ALA A 280 -2.32 -8.33 10.94
CA ALA A 280 -1.06 -8.30 10.20
C ALA A 280 0.13 -8.86 10.99
N ALA A 281 0.26 -8.46 12.26
CA ALA A 281 1.31 -8.95 13.15
C ALA A 281 1.20 -10.46 13.41
N LYS A 282 -0.03 -10.97 13.60
CA LYS A 282 -0.29 -12.41 13.76
C LYS A 282 -0.02 -13.17 12.46
N ALA A 283 -0.31 -12.56 11.32
CA ALA A 283 -0.09 -13.14 10.00
C ALA A 283 1.40 -13.27 9.65
N VAL A 284 2.30 -12.52 10.30
CA VAL A 284 3.75 -12.74 10.17
C VAL A 284 4.12 -14.17 10.56
N ALA A 285 3.45 -14.77 11.55
CA ALA A 285 3.71 -16.15 11.94
C ALA A 285 3.35 -17.19 10.86
N LEU A 286 2.53 -16.82 9.86
CA LEU A 286 2.21 -17.70 8.72
C LEU A 286 3.37 -17.77 7.72
N VAL A 287 4.20 -16.72 7.65
CA VAL A 287 5.32 -16.61 6.71
C VAL A 287 6.69 -16.73 7.39
N LEU A 288 6.74 -16.52 8.71
CA LEU A 288 7.91 -16.71 9.58
C LEU A 288 7.48 -17.49 10.83
N PRO A 289 7.39 -18.84 10.75
CA PRO A 289 6.85 -19.66 11.84
C PRO A 289 7.57 -19.53 13.18
N THR A 290 8.86 -19.17 13.18
CA THR A 290 9.68 -18.90 14.39
C THR A 290 9.14 -17.76 15.25
N LEU A 291 8.26 -16.91 14.68
CA LEU A 291 7.66 -15.75 15.33
C LEU A 291 6.24 -16.01 15.84
N LYS A 292 5.75 -17.25 15.77
CA LYS A 292 4.42 -17.62 16.26
C LYS A 292 4.26 -17.24 17.74
N GLY A 293 3.27 -16.39 18.02
CA GLY A 293 2.95 -15.91 19.38
C GLY A 293 3.86 -14.80 19.91
N LYS A 294 4.88 -14.37 19.14
CA LYS A 294 5.82 -13.32 19.58
C LYS A 294 5.38 -11.90 19.25
N LEU A 295 4.57 -11.73 18.20
CA LEU A 295 4.15 -10.42 17.69
C LEU A 295 2.63 -10.25 17.75
N ASN A 296 2.19 -9.05 18.13
CA ASN A 296 0.80 -8.61 18.08
C ASN A 296 0.74 -7.12 17.72
N GLY A 297 -0.44 -6.55 17.52
CA GLY A 297 -0.52 -5.13 17.23
C GLY A 297 -1.91 -4.58 16.96
N ILE A 298 -1.95 -3.27 16.73
CA ILE A 298 -3.15 -2.51 16.38
C ILE A 298 -2.91 -1.66 15.13
N ALA A 299 -3.98 -1.09 14.59
CA ALA A 299 -3.91 -0.09 13.55
C ALA A 299 -4.63 1.20 13.98
N LEU A 300 -4.09 2.34 13.57
CA LEU A 300 -4.71 3.65 13.69
C LEU A 300 -5.00 4.13 12.27
N ARG A 301 -6.27 4.16 11.85
CA ARG A 301 -6.62 4.71 10.53
C ARG A 301 -6.63 6.23 10.60
N VAL A 302 -5.94 6.91 9.70
CA VAL A 302 -5.81 8.38 9.74
C VAL A 302 -6.30 9.04 8.45
N PRO A 303 -6.59 10.37 8.46
CA PRO A 303 -7.08 11.13 7.31
C PRO A 303 -6.09 11.34 6.14
N THR A 304 -5.30 10.33 5.80
CA THR A 304 -4.47 10.29 4.59
C THR A 304 -5.03 9.25 3.63
N PRO A 305 -5.03 9.52 2.31
CA PRO A 305 -5.68 8.64 1.34
C PRO A 305 -4.80 7.49 0.87
N ASN A 306 -3.49 7.60 1.03
CA ASN A 306 -2.50 6.62 0.58
C ASN A 306 -1.19 6.79 1.40
N VAL A 307 -0.34 5.77 1.35
CA VAL A 307 0.85 5.56 2.19
C VAL A 307 0.50 5.35 3.64
N SER A 308 1.17 4.38 4.24
CA SER A 308 1.03 4.00 5.64
C SER A 308 2.40 3.77 6.25
N VAL A 309 2.45 3.72 7.57
CA VAL A 309 3.69 3.49 8.31
C VAL A 309 3.46 2.42 9.38
N VAL A 310 4.46 1.57 9.55
CA VAL A 310 4.56 0.61 10.65
C VAL A 310 5.53 1.16 11.68
N ASP A 311 5.10 1.11 12.93
CA ASP A 311 5.92 1.28 14.12
C ASP A 311 6.03 -0.08 14.81
N LEU A 312 7.22 -0.68 14.80
CA LEU A 312 7.49 -1.94 15.49
C LEU A 312 8.40 -1.68 16.69
N VAL A 313 7.99 -2.15 17.87
CA VAL A 313 8.82 -2.20 19.07
C VAL A 313 9.00 -3.66 19.48
N VAL A 314 10.24 -4.13 19.52
CA VAL A 314 10.60 -5.51 19.85
C VAL A 314 11.69 -5.56 20.91
N GLN A 315 11.60 -6.59 21.75
CA GLN A 315 12.72 -7.04 22.56
C GLN A 315 13.52 -8.07 21.78
N VAL A 316 14.84 -7.89 21.70
CA VAL A 316 15.79 -8.77 21.00
C VAL A 316 16.70 -9.49 21.99
N SER A 317 17.22 -10.66 21.62
CA SER A 317 18.10 -11.45 22.49
C SER A 317 19.58 -11.06 22.34
N LYS A 318 19.99 -10.64 21.15
CA LYS A 318 21.33 -10.10 20.90
C LYS A 318 21.32 -8.60 21.15
N LYS A 319 22.16 -8.16 22.08
CA LYS A 319 22.38 -6.74 22.37
C LYS A 319 22.84 -6.00 21.11
N THR A 320 22.33 -4.79 20.92
CA THR A 320 22.55 -3.99 19.70
C THR A 320 22.46 -2.49 19.97
N PHE A 321 22.67 -1.69 18.94
CA PHE A 321 22.51 -0.24 18.90
C PHE A 321 21.99 0.19 17.51
N ALA A 322 21.48 1.42 17.38
CA ALA A 322 20.70 1.83 16.21
C ALA A 322 21.46 1.69 14.88
N GLU A 323 22.74 2.03 14.87
CA GLU A 323 23.60 1.95 13.69
C GLU A 323 23.84 0.49 13.25
N GLU A 324 23.97 -0.46 14.18
CA GLU A 324 24.09 -1.89 13.87
C GLU A 324 22.77 -2.42 13.25
N VAL A 325 21.63 -1.99 13.79
CA VAL A 325 20.30 -2.33 13.25
C VAL A 325 20.13 -1.79 11.83
N ASN A 326 20.46 -0.52 11.61
CA ASN A 326 20.38 0.12 10.30
C ASN A 326 21.34 -0.50 9.28
N ALA A 327 22.56 -0.87 9.69
CA ALA A 327 23.52 -1.56 8.84
C ALA A 327 23.00 -2.93 8.39
N ALA A 328 22.34 -3.68 9.29
CA ALA A 328 21.72 -4.95 8.95
C ALA A 328 20.61 -4.79 7.89
N PHE A 329 19.79 -3.75 7.98
CA PHE A 329 18.77 -3.47 6.96
C PHE A 329 19.37 -3.12 5.60
N ARG A 330 20.42 -2.29 5.56
CA ARG A 330 21.10 -1.97 4.29
C ARG A 330 21.70 -3.22 3.65
N GLU A 331 22.37 -4.05 4.45
CA GLU A 331 22.96 -5.30 3.96
C GLU A 331 21.90 -6.21 3.32
N SER A 332 20.76 -6.41 4.00
CA SER A 332 19.69 -7.26 3.44
C SER A 332 18.99 -6.60 2.24
N ALA A 333 18.83 -5.27 2.23
CA ALA A 333 18.25 -4.53 1.10
C ALA A 333 19.10 -4.61 -0.17
N GLU A 334 20.43 -4.69 -0.05
CA GLU A 334 21.35 -4.85 -1.19
C GLU A 334 21.52 -6.32 -1.64
N LYS A 335 21.07 -7.27 -0.81
CA LYS A 335 21.24 -8.71 -1.04
C LYS A 335 19.87 -9.38 -1.20
N GLU A 336 19.44 -10.09 -0.17
CA GLU A 336 18.31 -11.03 -0.23
C GLU A 336 16.93 -10.35 -0.34
N LEU A 337 16.83 -9.06 0.01
CA LEU A 337 15.60 -8.26 -0.05
C LEU A 337 15.65 -7.15 -1.10
N THR A 338 16.53 -7.26 -2.09
CA THR A 338 16.62 -6.30 -3.20
C THR A 338 15.27 -6.13 -3.89
N GLY A 339 14.80 -4.89 -4.03
CA GLY A 339 13.49 -4.56 -4.61
C GLY A 339 12.29 -4.80 -3.67
N ILE A 340 12.52 -5.32 -2.46
CA ILE A 340 11.49 -5.58 -1.44
C ILE A 340 11.65 -4.65 -0.24
N LEU A 341 12.88 -4.44 0.21
CA LEU A 341 13.24 -3.57 1.33
C LEU A 341 14.12 -2.42 0.81
N SER A 342 13.90 -1.21 1.33
CA SER A 342 14.81 -0.09 1.18
C SER A 342 15.05 0.58 2.53
N VAL A 343 16.08 1.42 2.60
CA VAL A 343 16.43 2.22 3.78
C VAL A 343 16.52 3.69 3.33
N CYS A 344 15.82 4.57 4.03
CA CYS A 344 15.77 6.01 3.78
C CYS A 344 16.46 6.75 4.91
N ASP A 345 17.36 7.67 4.55
CA ASP A 345 18.08 8.55 5.47
C ASP A 345 17.52 9.97 5.50
N GLU A 346 16.78 10.35 4.46
CA GLU A 346 16.19 11.68 4.38
C GLU A 346 14.96 11.79 5.28
N PRO A 347 14.70 12.98 5.87
CA PRO A 347 13.53 13.23 6.72
C PRO A 347 12.27 13.42 5.87
N LEU A 348 11.80 12.34 5.23
CA LEU A 348 10.62 12.33 4.36
C LEU A 348 9.31 12.12 5.13
N VAL A 349 8.19 12.40 4.46
CA VAL A 349 6.84 12.21 4.99
C VAL A 349 5.99 11.32 4.06
N SER A 350 4.76 10.99 4.47
CA SER A 350 3.94 9.98 3.81
C SER A 350 3.83 10.13 2.29
N VAL A 351 3.58 11.33 1.77
CA VAL A 351 3.36 11.53 0.34
C VAL A 351 4.61 11.22 -0.52
N ASP A 352 5.80 11.31 0.07
CA ASP A 352 7.07 11.07 -0.63
C ASP A 352 7.27 9.58 -0.96
N PHE A 353 6.60 8.68 -0.23
CA PHE A 353 6.63 7.24 -0.48
C PHE A 353 5.52 6.76 -1.43
N ARG A 354 4.72 7.66 -1.99
CA ARG A 354 3.70 7.30 -2.99
C ARG A 354 4.41 6.72 -4.22
N CYS A 355 3.86 5.63 -4.77
CA CYS A 355 4.42 4.90 -5.91
C CYS A 355 5.81 4.29 -5.66
N THR A 356 6.22 4.04 -4.41
CA THR A 356 7.43 3.26 -4.14
C THR A 356 7.19 1.79 -4.47
N ASP A 357 8.06 1.18 -5.27
CA ASP A 357 7.92 -0.21 -5.72
C ASP A 357 8.25 -1.26 -4.65
N VAL A 358 8.95 -0.86 -3.59
CA VAL A 358 9.33 -1.73 -2.48
C VAL A 358 8.14 -1.99 -1.55
N SER A 359 8.19 -3.10 -0.80
CA SER A 359 7.16 -3.41 0.21
C SER A 359 7.35 -2.62 1.49
N SER A 360 8.59 -2.23 1.78
CA SER A 360 8.96 -1.60 3.04
C SER A 360 10.15 -0.66 2.84
N THR A 361 10.03 0.55 3.38
CA THR A 361 11.12 1.54 3.43
C THR A 361 11.40 1.88 4.88
N VAL A 362 12.51 1.37 5.43
CA VAL A 362 12.93 1.68 6.80
C VAL A 362 13.38 3.13 6.88
N ASP A 363 12.83 3.87 7.84
CA ASP A 363 13.28 5.21 8.17
C ASP A 363 14.44 5.10 9.18
N SER A 364 15.67 5.18 8.67
CA SER A 364 16.87 4.91 9.46
C SER A 364 17.05 5.94 10.59
N SER A 365 16.56 7.17 10.38
CA SER A 365 16.66 8.29 11.31
C SER A 365 15.78 8.10 12.55
N LEU A 366 14.77 7.24 12.45
CA LEU A 366 13.82 6.92 13.51
C LEU A 366 14.04 5.55 14.17
N THR A 367 15.08 4.82 13.77
CA THR A 367 15.50 3.62 14.50
C THR A 367 16.00 4.00 15.88
N MET A 368 15.46 3.37 16.93
CA MET A 368 15.87 3.62 18.31
C MET A 368 16.21 2.31 18.99
N VAL A 369 17.20 2.36 19.87
CA VAL A 369 17.48 1.26 20.81
C VAL A 369 17.45 1.83 22.22
N MET A 370 16.56 1.29 23.06
CA MET A 370 16.45 1.64 24.47
C MET A 370 17.10 0.54 25.30
N GLY A 371 18.01 0.94 26.20
CA GLY A 371 18.92 -0.01 26.83
C GLY A 371 19.88 -0.58 25.78
N ASP A 372 19.90 -1.90 25.64
CA ASP A 372 20.64 -2.60 24.59
C ASP A 372 19.80 -3.71 23.92
N ASP A 373 18.54 -3.89 24.32
CA ASP A 373 17.70 -5.01 23.93
C ASP A 373 16.29 -4.62 23.46
N MET A 374 15.88 -3.34 23.56
CA MET A 374 14.58 -2.87 23.08
C MET A 374 14.72 -2.00 21.84
N VAL A 375 14.40 -2.58 20.68
CA VAL A 375 14.55 -1.95 19.37
C VAL A 375 13.21 -1.43 18.87
N LYS A 376 13.19 -0.19 18.40
CA LYS A 376 12.08 0.44 17.67
C LYS A 376 12.51 0.69 16.23
N VAL A 377 11.69 0.27 15.28
CA VAL A 377 11.90 0.50 13.85
C VAL A 377 10.63 1.07 13.24
N ILE A 378 10.81 2.14 12.44
CA ILE A 378 9.75 2.75 11.65
C ILE A 378 9.94 2.36 10.19
N ALA A 379 8.88 1.91 9.52
CA ALA A 379 8.92 1.55 8.12
C ALA A 379 7.69 2.04 7.36
N TRP A 380 7.92 2.79 6.28
CA TRP A 380 6.90 3.29 5.37
C TRP A 380 6.54 2.27 4.30
N TYR A 381 5.33 2.36 3.77
CA TYR A 381 4.87 1.58 2.63
C TYR A 381 3.71 2.26 1.92
N ASP A 382 3.77 2.34 0.59
CA ASP A 382 2.56 2.59 -0.21
C ASP A 382 1.66 1.34 -0.13
N ASN A 383 0.62 1.45 0.69
CA ASN A 383 -0.32 0.37 0.94
C ASN A 383 -1.17 -0.03 -0.27
N GLU A 384 -1.10 0.71 -1.39
CA GLU A 384 -1.76 0.37 -2.65
C GLU A 384 -0.74 -0.04 -3.72
N TRP A 385 0.33 0.74 -3.95
CA TRP A 385 1.28 0.52 -5.04
C TRP A 385 2.29 -0.60 -4.76
N GLY A 386 3.07 -0.48 -3.69
CA GLY A 386 4.06 -1.51 -3.32
C GLY A 386 3.40 -2.88 -3.10
N TYR A 387 2.20 -2.89 -2.51
CA TYR A 387 1.41 -4.13 -2.40
C TYR A 387 1.00 -4.70 -3.76
N SER A 388 0.56 -3.86 -4.70
CA SER A 388 0.17 -4.31 -6.04
C SER A 388 1.36 -4.85 -6.83
N GLN A 389 2.55 -4.27 -6.66
CA GLN A 389 3.79 -4.84 -7.21
C GLN A 389 4.03 -6.25 -6.68
N ARG A 390 3.82 -6.50 -5.37
CA ARG A 390 3.91 -7.85 -4.79
C ARG A 390 2.88 -8.83 -5.33
N VAL A 391 1.67 -8.37 -5.66
CA VAL A 391 0.67 -9.22 -6.31
C VAL A 391 1.14 -9.65 -7.70
N VAL A 392 1.73 -8.75 -8.49
CA VAL A 392 2.29 -9.10 -9.80
C VAL A 392 3.52 -10.00 -9.65
N ASP A 393 4.40 -9.74 -8.68
CA ASP A 393 5.57 -10.61 -8.41
C ASP A 393 5.15 -12.04 -8.05
N LEU A 394 4.17 -12.20 -7.17
CA LEU A 394 3.67 -13.52 -6.79
C LEU A 394 2.95 -14.22 -7.96
N ALA A 395 2.22 -13.47 -8.80
CA ALA A 395 1.63 -14.01 -10.02
C ALA A 395 2.71 -14.46 -11.02
N ASP A 396 3.80 -13.71 -11.19
CA ASP A 396 4.94 -14.10 -12.01
C ASP A 396 5.61 -15.38 -11.47
N ILE A 397 5.75 -15.52 -10.14
CA ILE A 397 6.25 -16.76 -9.51
C ILE A 397 5.34 -17.95 -9.81
N VAL A 398 4.02 -17.76 -9.72
CA VAL A 398 3.03 -18.78 -10.07
C VAL A 398 3.16 -19.20 -11.54
N ALA A 399 3.33 -18.24 -12.45
CA ALA A 399 3.52 -18.50 -13.88
C ALA A 399 4.83 -19.23 -14.17
N ASN A 400 5.94 -18.84 -13.54
CA ASN A 400 7.25 -19.47 -13.75
C ASN A 400 7.34 -20.89 -13.18
N LYS A 401 6.47 -21.23 -12.23
CA LYS A 401 6.33 -22.58 -11.66
C LYS A 401 5.02 -23.25 -12.11
N TRP A 402 4.47 -22.84 -13.25
CA TRP A 402 3.19 -23.35 -13.73
C TRP A 402 3.28 -24.84 -14.09
N LYS A 403 2.22 -25.59 -13.77
CA LYS A 403 2.07 -27.02 -14.07
C LYS A 403 0.71 -27.29 -14.67
#